data_AF-A0A6A4DYM9-F1
#
_entry.id   AF-A0A6A4DYM9-F1
#
_cell.length_a   1.000
_cell.length_b   1.000
_cell.length_c   1.000
_cell.angle_alpha   90.00
_cell.angle_beta   90.00
_cell.angle_gamma   90.00
#
_symmetry.space_group_name_H-M   'P 1'
#
loop_
_entity.id
_entity.type
_entity.pdbx_description
1 polymer ?
#
loop_
_entity_poly.entity_id
_entity_poly.type
_entity_poly.pdbx_seq_one_letter_code
_entity_poly.pdbx_strand_id
1 'polypeptide(L)'
;MPSSRMANSMAEKKEVVQWIEKNAGAPTPSAAFFKDERGWKVSEDQVRKWWKQRTATKAAPALCSRLSGAGAKPRLPEIEDILFDQVLFCRSAKEKVCRDWIRDAGFFASDRWVNGFTRRYGMSLRRTTNLAVLTDDVLTDRAVSFLSYLTSRMDGLSDDHIILIDETAVYFENPRRQTMDQVGARHGVLRSTGFASMRVTTVLAVTATGRKLPPLVVWKGAKQDDKIERYGNVYVVNQPKEWVESALLTRGSGVSAHFPHLHAGKSAGLGQHAGTHLQDGEGSVHRERGTVTTAVEPSN
;
A
#
# COMPACT_ATOMS: atom_id res chain seq x y z
N MET A 1 27.79 1.34 -25.15
CA MET A 1 29.05 0.66 -24.78
C MET A 1 28.71 -0.70 -24.21
N PRO A 2 29.09 -1.83 -24.85
CA PRO A 2 28.91 -3.14 -24.25
C PRO A 2 29.70 -3.22 -22.94
N SER A 3 29.11 -3.84 -21.91
CA SER A 3 29.71 -3.94 -20.58
C SER A 3 31.08 -4.61 -20.66
N SER A 4 32.15 -3.86 -20.38
CA SER A 4 33.52 -4.38 -20.24
C SER A 4 33.65 -5.40 -19.11
N ARG A 5 32.69 -5.44 -18.17
CA ARG A 5 32.69 -6.35 -17.02
C ARG A 5 31.66 -7.46 -17.22
N MET A 6 32.11 -8.65 -17.61
CA MET A 6 31.30 -9.85 -17.50
C MET A 6 31.42 -10.40 -16.09
N ALA A 7 30.27 -10.64 -15.44
CA ALA A 7 30.23 -11.19 -14.10
C ALA A 7 30.30 -12.72 -14.20
N ASN A 8 31.43 -13.30 -13.80
CA ASN A 8 31.58 -14.76 -13.77
C ASN A 8 30.68 -15.38 -12.68
N SER A 9 29.97 -16.45 -13.03
CA SER A 9 29.05 -17.18 -12.14
C SER A 9 29.81 -17.92 -11.02
N MET A 10 29.13 -18.33 -9.94
CA MET A 10 29.80 -19.13 -8.90
C MET A 10 30.13 -20.55 -9.39
N ALA A 11 29.36 -21.08 -10.35
CA ALA A 11 29.66 -22.36 -10.99
C ALA A 11 31.04 -22.33 -11.69
N GLU A 12 31.31 -21.30 -12.50
CA GLU A 12 32.60 -21.09 -13.16
C GLU A 12 33.74 -20.97 -12.13
N LYS A 13 33.52 -20.23 -11.04
CA LYS A 13 34.52 -20.07 -9.98
C LYS A 13 34.82 -21.38 -9.27
N LYS A 14 33.81 -22.24 -9.06
CA LYS A 14 33.98 -23.56 -8.45
C LYS A 14 34.79 -24.49 -9.36
N GLU A 15 34.53 -24.46 -10.67
CA GLU A 15 35.27 -25.26 -11.64
C GLU A 15 36.76 -24.90 -11.66
N VAL A 16 37.08 -23.61 -11.64
CA VAL A 16 38.47 -23.13 -11.54
C VAL A 16 39.14 -23.62 -10.25
N VAL A 17 38.46 -23.53 -9.11
CA VAL A 17 39.01 -24.01 -7.83
C VAL A 17 39.25 -25.51 -7.85
N GLN A 18 38.31 -26.30 -8.39
CA GLN A 18 38.46 -27.77 -8.52
C GLN A 18 39.62 -28.15 -9.44
N TRP A 19 39.80 -27.44 -10.55
CA TRP A 19 40.89 -27.67 -11.47
C TRP A 19 42.27 -27.40 -10.83
N ILE A 20 42.39 -26.32 -10.05
CA ILE A 20 43.65 -25.98 -9.37
C ILE A 20 44.00 -27.03 -8.30
N GLU A 21 43.00 -27.56 -7.58
CA GLU A 21 43.22 -28.63 -6.61
C GLU A 21 43.70 -29.92 -7.25
N LYS A 22 43.18 -30.24 -8.44
CA LYS A 22 43.62 -31.40 -9.22
C LYS A 22 45.03 -31.23 -9.77
N ASN A 23 45.45 -29.98 -10.08
CA ASN A 23 46.74 -29.66 -10.69
C ASN A 23 47.71 -29.01 -9.70
N ALA A 24 48.15 -29.80 -8.71
CA ALA A 24 49.22 -29.46 -7.76
C ALA A 24 49.02 -28.16 -6.95
N GLY A 25 47.83 -27.55 -6.95
CA GLY A 25 47.52 -26.36 -6.16
C GLY A 25 48.11 -25.05 -6.69
N ALA A 26 48.64 -25.02 -7.92
CA ALA A 26 49.28 -23.85 -8.52
C ALA A 26 48.29 -23.02 -9.36
N PRO A 27 47.99 -21.75 -9.01
CA PRO A 27 47.04 -20.92 -9.77
C PRO A 27 47.58 -20.42 -11.12
N THR A 28 48.90 -20.36 -11.28
CA THR A 28 49.56 -19.64 -12.38
C THR A 28 49.23 -20.18 -13.79
N PRO A 29 49.17 -21.50 -14.04
CA PRO A 29 48.85 -22.03 -15.37
C PRO A 29 47.35 -21.99 -15.71
N SER A 30 46.48 -21.82 -14.72
CA SER A 30 45.04 -22.06 -14.87
C SER A 30 44.35 -21.05 -15.79
N ALA A 31 44.77 -19.78 -15.79
CA ALA A 31 44.10 -18.75 -16.58
C ALA A 31 44.30 -18.94 -18.09
N ALA A 32 45.45 -19.48 -18.52
CA ALA A 32 45.69 -19.84 -19.92
C ALA A 32 44.79 -21.02 -20.33
N PHE A 33 44.75 -22.08 -19.51
CA PHE A 33 43.89 -23.24 -19.72
C PHE A 33 42.41 -22.86 -19.93
N PHE A 34 41.82 -22.04 -19.04
CA PHE A 34 40.41 -21.64 -19.17
C PHE A 34 40.14 -20.66 -20.33
N LYS A 35 41.14 -19.93 -20.80
CA LYS A 35 41.03 -19.12 -22.03
C LYS A 35 41.03 -20.02 -23.26
N ASP A 36 41.95 -20.97 -23.32
CA ASP A 36 42.20 -21.78 -24.51
C ASP A 36 41.17 -22.90 -24.69
N GLU A 37 40.83 -23.63 -23.62
CA GLU A 37 39.86 -24.74 -23.72
C GLU A 37 38.40 -24.30 -23.62
N ARG A 38 38.10 -23.27 -22.83
CA ARG A 38 36.72 -22.87 -22.49
C ARG A 38 36.31 -21.54 -23.12
N GLY A 39 37.24 -20.79 -23.73
CA GLY A 39 36.98 -19.48 -24.32
C GLY A 39 36.62 -18.39 -23.28
N TRP A 40 36.92 -18.61 -21.99
CA TRP A 40 36.51 -17.68 -20.94
C TRP A 40 37.44 -16.47 -20.86
N LYS A 41 36.85 -15.27 -20.70
CA LYS A 41 37.60 -14.03 -20.49
C LYS A 41 37.98 -13.85 -19.02
N VAL A 42 38.95 -14.62 -18.54
CA VAL A 42 39.41 -14.61 -17.14
C VAL A 42 40.86 -14.11 -17.05
N SER A 43 41.18 -13.24 -16.09
CA SER A 43 42.57 -12.82 -15.81
C SER A 43 43.22 -13.67 -14.72
N GLU A 44 44.55 -13.76 -14.71
CA GLU A 44 45.30 -14.46 -13.65
C GLU A 44 44.99 -13.90 -12.25
N ASP A 45 44.79 -12.58 -12.13
CA ASP A 45 44.38 -11.94 -10.88
C ASP A 45 43.03 -12.43 -10.36
N GLN A 46 42.06 -12.66 -11.25
CA GLN A 46 40.76 -13.21 -10.88
C GLN A 46 40.91 -14.63 -10.36
N VAL A 47 41.72 -15.46 -11.03
CA VAL A 47 41.96 -16.84 -10.59
C VAL A 47 42.67 -16.87 -9.24
N ARG A 48 43.74 -16.09 -9.07
CA ARG A 48 44.44 -15.95 -7.77
C ARG A 48 43.48 -15.52 -6.65
N LYS A 49 42.59 -14.57 -6.95
CA LYS A 49 41.58 -14.10 -5.99
C LYS A 49 40.60 -15.21 -5.61
N TRP A 50 40.08 -15.97 -6.58
CA TRP A 50 39.18 -17.09 -6.32
C TRP A 50 39.88 -18.21 -5.55
N TRP A 51 41.15 -18.48 -5.85
CA TRP A 51 41.96 -19.45 -5.10
C TRP A 51 42.17 -19.04 -3.64
N LYS A 52 42.41 -17.75 -3.39
CA LYS A 52 42.49 -17.19 -2.02
C LYS A 52 41.16 -17.32 -1.27
N GLN A 53 40.03 -17.26 -1.97
CA GLN A 53 38.67 -17.38 -1.42
C GLN A 53 38.09 -18.80 -1.56
N ARG A 54 38.91 -19.81 -1.88
CA ARG A 54 38.45 -21.16 -2.27
C ARG A 54 37.47 -21.83 -1.30
N THR A 55 37.68 -21.65 0.00
CA THR A 55 36.82 -22.20 1.05
C THR A 55 35.41 -21.60 0.98
N ALA A 56 35.30 -20.28 0.87
CA ALA A 56 34.04 -19.56 0.72
C ALA A 56 33.37 -19.84 -0.63
N THR A 57 34.15 -19.93 -1.71
CA THR A 57 33.64 -20.27 -3.06
C THR A 57 33.03 -21.66 -3.12
N LYS A 58 33.62 -22.65 -2.42
CA LYS A 58 33.08 -24.01 -2.36
C LYS A 58 31.74 -24.08 -1.61
N ALA A 59 31.64 -23.39 -0.48
CA ALA A 59 30.45 -23.37 0.37
C ALA A 59 29.25 -22.63 -0.26
N ALA A 60 29.50 -21.66 -1.16
CA ALA A 60 28.44 -20.86 -1.77
C ALA A 60 27.57 -21.64 -2.78
N PRO A 61 26.27 -21.32 -2.95
CA PRO A 61 25.43 -21.92 -4.00
C PRO A 61 25.93 -21.60 -5.42
N ALA A 62 25.84 -22.56 -6.34
CA ALA A 62 26.36 -22.42 -7.72
C ALA A 62 25.62 -21.35 -8.55
N LEU A 63 24.34 -21.11 -8.25
CA LEU A 63 23.49 -20.14 -8.95
C LEU A 63 23.79 -18.68 -8.57
N CYS A 64 24.55 -18.43 -7.50
CA CYS A 64 24.89 -17.08 -7.11
C CYS A 64 26.00 -16.51 -8.02
N SER A 65 26.04 -15.20 -8.23
CA SER A 65 27.18 -14.55 -8.90
C SER A 65 28.19 -13.96 -7.91
N ARG A 66 27.79 -13.82 -6.64
CA ARG A 66 28.57 -13.20 -5.56
C ARG A 66 28.50 -14.05 -4.29
N LEU A 67 29.56 -13.98 -3.49
CA LEU A 67 29.55 -14.51 -2.12
C LEU A 67 28.60 -13.66 -1.26
N SER A 68 28.00 -14.26 -0.23
CA SER A 68 27.21 -13.51 0.74
C SER A 68 28.05 -12.39 1.36
N GLY A 69 27.47 -11.20 1.51
CA GLY A 69 28.19 -10.02 2.00
C GLY A 69 29.20 -9.37 1.03
N ALA A 70 29.42 -9.92 -0.17
CA ALA A 70 30.33 -9.35 -1.17
C ALA A 70 29.73 -8.20 -1.99
N GLY A 71 28.62 -7.62 -1.53
CA GLY A 71 28.05 -6.39 -2.08
C GLY A 71 28.93 -5.17 -1.81
N ALA A 72 28.65 -4.07 -2.50
CA ALA A 72 29.28 -2.80 -2.16
C ALA A 72 28.87 -2.43 -0.73
N LYS A 73 29.87 -2.27 0.15
CA LYS A 73 29.64 -1.84 1.52
C LYS A 73 29.15 -0.38 1.53
N PRO A 74 28.32 0.01 2.52
CA PRO A 74 27.99 1.40 2.77
C PRO A 74 29.26 2.23 2.87
N ARG A 75 29.23 3.45 2.31
CA ARG A 75 30.37 4.39 2.47
C ARG A 75 30.44 4.98 3.87
N LEU A 76 29.30 5.08 4.54
CA LEU A 76 29.12 5.75 5.84
C LEU A 76 28.18 4.89 6.71
N PRO A 77 28.61 3.71 7.15
CA PRO A 77 27.74 2.80 7.91
C PRO A 77 27.26 3.41 9.23
N GLU A 78 28.11 4.15 9.94
CA GLU A 78 27.78 4.74 11.24
C GLU A 78 26.67 5.79 11.11
N ILE A 79 26.71 6.60 10.03
CA ILE A 79 25.68 7.60 9.74
C ILE A 79 24.37 6.92 9.34
N GLU A 80 24.44 5.79 8.63
CA GLU A 80 23.24 5.02 8.29
C GLU A 80 22.54 4.46 9.53
N ASP A 81 23.30 3.97 10.52
CA ASP A 81 22.73 3.47 11.78
C ASP A 81 22.05 4.59 12.58
N ILE A 82 22.74 5.72 12.76
CA ILE A 82 22.17 6.90 13.45
C ILE A 82 20.90 7.38 12.75
N LEU A 83 20.93 7.46 11.41
CA LEU A 83 19.77 7.89 10.63
C LEU A 83 18.62 6.89 10.75
N PHE A 84 18.91 5.59 10.78
CA PHE A 84 17.88 4.58 10.97
C PHE A 84 17.19 4.70 12.32
N ASP A 85 17.95 4.93 13.40
CA ASP A 85 17.40 5.17 14.73
C ASP A 85 16.51 6.43 14.77
N GLN A 86 16.93 7.51 14.11
CA GLN A 86 16.11 8.71 13.97
C GLN A 86 14.81 8.44 13.20
N VAL A 87 14.87 7.65 12.12
CA VAL A 87 13.67 7.24 11.39
C VAL A 87 12.73 6.44 12.29
N LEU A 88 13.24 5.49 13.07
CA LEU A 88 12.43 4.71 14.01
C LEU A 88 11.78 5.60 15.07
N PHE A 89 12.52 6.58 15.59
CA PHE A 89 12.01 7.56 16.55
C PHE A 89 10.87 8.41 15.95
N CYS A 90 11.08 9.05 14.79
CA CYS A 90 10.02 9.81 14.13
C CYS A 90 8.78 8.93 13.85
N ARG A 91 8.98 7.67 13.46
CA ARG A 91 7.87 6.74 13.19
C ARG A 91 7.14 6.28 14.43
N SER A 92 7.80 6.17 15.59
CA SER A 92 7.14 5.87 16.86
C SER A 92 6.22 7.02 17.28
N ALA A 93 6.65 8.26 17.07
CA ALA A 93 5.86 9.49 17.22
C ALA A 93 4.82 9.72 16.10
N LYS A 94 4.67 8.78 15.16
CA LYS A 94 3.77 8.85 13.99
C LYS A 94 4.06 9.99 13.01
N GLU A 95 5.24 10.58 13.07
CA GLU A 95 5.66 11.65 12.17
C GLU A 95 5.92 11.14 10.76
N LYS A 96 5.78 12.03 9.78
CA LYS A 96 5.98 11.73 8.37
C LYS A 96 7.48 11.72 8.04
N VAL A 97 7.99 10.54 7.69
CA VAL A 97 9.35 10.39 7.15
C VAL A 97 9.27 10.17 5.64
N CYS A 98 9.73 11.15 4.87
CA CYS A 98 9.80 11.10 3.40
C CYS A 98 11.20 10.75 2.91
N ARG A 99 11.30 10.40 1.62
CA ARG A 99 12.62 10.24 0.97
C ARG A 99 13.43 11.53 0.97
N ASP A 100 12.77 12.68 0.80
CA ASP A 100 13.42 13.99 0.85
C ASP A 100 13.94 14.28 2.26
N TRP A 101 13.19 13.91 3.30
CA TRP A 101 13.64 14.04 4.69
C TRP A 101 14.93 13.22 4.93
N ILE A 102 14.97 11.97 4.44
CA ILE A 102 16.16 11.12 4.53
C ILE A 102 17.34 11.72 3.74
N ARG A 103 17.06 12.38 2.61
CA ARG A 103 18.07 13.03 1.78
C ARG A 103 18.69 14.26 2.45
N ASP A 104 17.95 14.94 3.31
CA ASP A 104 18.34 16.22 3.90
C ASP A 104 18.76 16.06 5.38
N ALA A 105 18.84 14.83 5.90
CA ALA A 105 19.11 14.50 7.31
C ALA A 105 20.58 14.72 7.76
N GLY A 106 21.27 15.71 7.20
CA GLY A 106 22.61 16.12 7.62
C GLY A 106 23.73 15.89 6.59
N PHE A 107 23.42 15.31 5.43
CA PHE A 107 24.32 15.28 4.27
C PHE A 107 23.52 15.09 2.97
N PHE A 108 23.97 15.67 1.86
CA PHE A 108 23.27 15.56 0.57
C PHE A 108 23.36 14.14 -0.01
N ALA A 109 22.34 13.32 0.21
CA ALA A 109 22.30 11.96 -0.31
C ALA A 109 21.77 11.89 -1.75
N SER A 110 22.47 11.17 -2.64
CA SER A 110 21.90 10.85 -3.96
C SER A 110 20.72 9.87 -3.85
N ASP A 111 19.80 9.88 -4.82
CA ASP A 111 18.70 8.90 -4.87
C ASP A 111 19.18 7.44 -4.83
N ARG A 112 20.35 7.18 -5.43
CA ARG A 112 21.00 5.87 -5.41
C ARG A 112 21.41 5.46 -4.00
N TRP A 113 21.90 6.41 -3.21
CA TRP A 113 22.24 6.19 -1.80
C TRP A 113 20.99 5.89 -0.99
N VAL A 114 19.93 6.71 -1.14
CA VAL A 114 18.65 6.52 -0.41
C VAL A 114 18.04 5.16 -0.73
N ASN A 115 18.03 4.73 -2.00
CA ASN A 115 17.60 3.39 -2.39
C ASN A 115 18.44 2.27 -1.78
N GLY A 116 19.76 2.49 -1.65
CA GLY A 116 20.66 1.56 -0.99
C GLY A 116 20.33 1.42 0.49
N PHE A 117 20.15 2.55 1.18
CA PHE A 117 19.80 2.64 2.59
C PHE A 117 18.46 1.94 2.87
N THR A 118 17.39 2.30 2.14
CA THR A 118 16.07 1.68 2.35
C THR A 118 16.11 0.17 2.14
N ARG A 119 16.87 -0.32 1.16
CA ARG A 119 17.02 -1.76 0.91
C ARG A 119 17.82 -2.47 2.01
N ARG A 120 18.87 -1.86 2.54
CA ARG A 120 19.71 -2.47 3.59
C ARG A 120 18.96 -2.60 4.93
N TYR A 121 18.19 -1.58 5.30
CA TYR A 121 17.43 -1.57 6.56
C TYR A 121 15.98 -2.05 6.41
N GLY A 122 15.62 -2.65 5.27
CA GLY A 122 14.29 -3.23 5.06
C GLY A 122 13.14 -2.21 5.05
N MET A 123 13.41 -0.95 4.75
CA MET A 123 12.40 0.11 4.71
C MET A 123 11.73 0.22 3.33
N SER A 124 10.45 0.58 3.35
CA SER A 124 9.63 0.76 2.15
C SER A 124 8.70 1.95 2.34
N LEU A 125 8.42 2.69 1.26
CA LEU A 125 7.31 3.64 1.27
C LEU A 125 5.99 2.90 1.47
N ARG A 126 5.20 3.37 2.43
CA ARG A 126 3.87 2.85 2.74
C ARG A 126 2.84 3.96 2.55
N ARG A 127 1.65 3.59 2.08
CA ARG A 127 0.51 4.52 2.01
C ARG A 127 0.03 4.80 3.44
N THR A 128 -0.16 6.06 3.79
CA THR A 128 -0.79 6.44 5.06
C THR A 128 -2.20 5.86 5.13
N THR A 129 -2.49 5.12 6.19
CA THR A 129 -3.83 4.66 6.51
C THR A 129 -4.33 5.48 7.69
N ASN A 130 -5.44 6.20 7.52
CA ASN A 130 -6.09 6.95 8.60
C ASN A 130 -6.96 6.04 9.50
N LEU A 131 -6.64 4.75 9.59
CA LEU A 131 -7.35 3.87 10.50
C LEU A 131 -6.96 4.27 11.92
N ALA A 132 -7.93 4.73 12.69
CA ALA A 132 -7.84 4.68 14.15
C ALA A 132 -7.72 3.20 14.52
N VAL A 133 -6.48 2.71 14.60
CA VAL A 133 -6.20 1.33 15.01
C VAL A 133 -6.52 1.28 16.49
N LEU A 134 -7.70 0.74 16.80
CA LEU A 134 -8.04 0.31 18.15
C LEU A 134 -6.93 -0.65 18.61
N THR A 135 -6.57 -0.61 19.90
CA THR A 135 -5.61 -1.58 20.43
C THR A 135 -6.15 -3.00 20.28
N ASP A 136 -5.24 -3.98 20.20
CA ASP A 136 -5.64 -5.39 20.04
C ASP A 136 -6.60 -5.85 21.15
N ASP A 137 -6.43 -5.34 22.37
CA ASP A 137 -7.34 -5.60 23.49
C ASP A 137 -8.74 -5.05 23.22
N VAL A 138 -8.85 -3.83 22.72
CA VAL A 138 -10.14 -3.20 22.41
C VAL A 138 -10.81 -3.86 21.21
N LEU A 139 -10.04 -4.30 20.22
CA LEU A 139 -10.56 -5.07 19.09
C LEU A 139 -11.10 -6.43 19.55
N THR A 140 -10.34 -7.11 20.41
CA THR A 140 -10.72 -8.42 20.95
C THR A 140 -11.97 -8.31 21.81
N ASP A 141 -12.02 -7.33 22.72
CA ASP A 141 -13.18 -7.09 23.58
C ASP A 141 -14.45 -6.77 22.78
N ARG A 142 -14.34 -5.93 21.74
CA ARG A 142 -15.45 -5.64 20.82
C ARG A 142 -15.89 -6.88 20.05
N ALA A 143 -14.94 -7.68 19.56
CA ALA A 143 -15.25 -8.90 18.83
C ALA A 143 -15.96 -9.93 19.72
N VAL A 144 -15.48 -10.14 20.96
CA VAL A 144 -16.08 -11.05 21.95
C VAL A 144 -17.47 -10.57 22.35
N SER A 145 -17.62 -9.27 22.63
CA SER A 145 -18.92 -8.67 22.96
C SER A 145 -19.93 -8.83 21.82
N PHE A 146 -19.48 -8.58 20.58
CA PHE A 146 -20.33 -8.73 19.40
C PHE A 146 -20.70 -10.19 19.12
N LEU A 147 -19.75 -11.12 19.25
CA LEU A 147 -20.02 -12.54 19.08
C LEU A 147 -20.99 -13.05 20.14
N SER A 148 -20.80 -12.67 21.41
CA SER A 148 -21.73 -13.04 22.50
C SER A 148 -23.15 -12.52 22.23
N TYR A 149 -23.26 -11.29 21.74
CA TYR A 149 -24.53 -10.71 21.30
C TYR A 149 -25.17 -11.51 20.15
N LEU A 150 -24.40 -11.92 19.15
CA LEU A 150 -24.89 -12.73 18.02
C LEU A 150 -25.32 -14.12 18.46
N THR A 151 -24.49 -14.85 19.21
CA THR A 151 -24.76 -16.23 19.64
C THR A 151 -26.10 -16.32 20.39
N SER A 152 -26.41 -15.35 21.26
CA SER A 152 -27.70 -15.32 21.99
C SER A 152 -28.95 -15.17 21.10
N ARG A 153 -28.79 -14.81 19.82
CA ARG A 153 -29.87 -14.51 18.88
C ARG A 153 -29.87 -15.39 17.65
N MET A 154 -28.78 -16.11 17.38
CA MET A 154 -28.66 -16.99 16.22
C MET A 154 -29.61 -18.20 16.30
N ASP A 155 -29.81 -18.77 17.50
CA ASP A 155 -30.58 -20.01 17.69
C ASP A 155 -32.07 -19.91 17.32
N GLY A 156 -32.59 -18.71 17.03
CA GLY A 156 -33.98 -18.47 16.61
C GLY A 156 -34.14 -17.75 15.27
N LEU A 157 -33.05 -17.49 14.54
CA LEU A 157 -33.10 -16.78 13.26
C LEU A 157 -33.23 -17.77 12.09
N SER A 158 -34.23 -17.57 11.25
CA SER A 158 -34.32 -18.24 9.95
C SER A 158 -33.23 -17.74 9.02
N ASP A 159 -32.66 -18.63 8.20
CA ASP A 159 -31.67 -18.28 7.17
C ASP A 159 -32.20 -17.23 6.18
N ASP A 160 -33.52 -17.17 5.97
CA ASP A 160 -34.16 -16.15 5.14
C ASP A 160 -34.10 -14.74 5.75
N HIS A 161 -33.81 -14.63 7.05
CA HIS A 161 -33.71 -13.37 7.79
C HIS A 161 -32.26 -12.91 7.97
N ILE A 162 -31.29 -13.73 7.56
CA ILE A 162 -29.87 -13.39 7.58
C ILE A 162 -29.54 -12.80 6.21
N ILE A 163 -29.29 -11.49 6.15
CA ILE A 163 -29.09 -10.76 4.90
C ILE A 163 -27.69 -10.16 4.92
N LEU A 164 -26.88 -10.53 3.92
CA LEU A 164 -25.63 -9.86 3.61
C LEU A 164 -25.94 -8.69 2.68
N ILE A 165 -25.58 -7.48 3.11
CA ILE A 165 -25.79 -6.24 2.36
C ILE A 165 -24.43 -5.60 2.08
N ASP A 166 -24.23 -5.13 0.86
CA ASP A 166 -23.04 -4.36 0.49
C ASP A 166 -23.40 -3.18 -0.42
N GLU A 167 -22.62 -2.10 -0.32
CA GLU A 167 -22.76 -0.90 -1.13
C GLU A 167 -21.70 -0.88 -2.23
N THR A 168 -22.15 -0.77 -3.48
CA THR A 168 -21.25 -0.63 -4.63
C THR A 168 -21.53 0.65 -5.42
N ALA A 169 -20.45 1.34 -5.77
CA ALA A 169 -20.52 2.47 -6.70
C ALA A 169 -20.76 1.96 -8.13
N VAL A 170 -21.81 2.48 -8.78
CA VAL A 170 -22.08 2.24 -10.20
C VAL A 170 -21.86 3.56 -10.94
N TYR A 171 -20.79 3.60 -11.74
CA TYR A 171 -20.38 4.78 -12.49
C TYR A 171 -21.18 4.94 -13.78
N PHE A 172 -21.44 6.18 -14.18
CA PHE A 172 -22.13 6.47 -15.45
C PHE A 172 -21.28 6.19 -16.68
N GLU A 173 -19.96 6.22 -16.52
CA GLU A 173 -19.01 5.84 -17.55
C GLU A 173 -18.20 4.61 -17.13
N ASN A 174 -17.59 3.95 -18.12
CA ASN A 174 -16.76 2.78 -17.89
C ASN A 174 -15.54 3.15 -17.01
N PRO A 175 -15.41 2.56 -15.80
CA PRO A 175 -14.31 2.88 -14.89
C PRO A 175 -12.97 2.25 -15.32
N ARG A 176 -12.94 1.46 -16.41
CA ARG A 176 -11.73 0.75 -16.86
C ARG A 176 -10.69 1.75 -17.36
N ARG A 177 -9.53 1.74 -16.71
CA ARG A 177 -8.35 2.55 -17.06
C ARG A 177 -7.42 1.88 -18.06
N GLN A 178 -7.86 0.78 -18.66
CA GLN A 178 -7.07 -0.03 -19.58
C GLN A 178 -7.72 0.01 -20.95
N THR A 179 -6.94 0.41 -21.94
CA THR A 179 -7.28 0.35 -23.36
C THR A 179 -6.11 -0.27 -24.10
N MET A 180 -6.41 -0.99 -25.18
CA MET A 180 -5.37 -1.49 -26.08
C MET A 180 -4.86 -0.32 -26.91
N ASP A 181 -3.54 -0.19 -27.03
CA ASP A 181 -2.86 0.83 -27.83
C ASP A 181 -1.53 0.28 -28.38
N GLN A 182 -0.93 1.00 -29.32
CA GLN A 182 0.34 0.60 -29.94
C GLN A 182 1.47 0.56 -28.89
N VAL A 183 2.31 -0.48 -28.98
CA VAL A 183 3.47 -0.63 -28.10
C VAL A 183 4.39 0.59 -28.23
N GLY A 184 4.65 1.26 -27.11
CA GLY A 184 5.47 2.49 -27.07
C GLY A 184 4.67 3.80 -27.11
N ALA A 185 3.33 3.74 -27.18
CA ALA A 185 2.49 4.91 -27.02
C ALA A 185 2.72 5.58 -25.66
N ARG A 186 2.97 6.90 -25.68
CA ARG A 186 3.22 7.70 -24.46
C ARG A 186 1.93 7.98 -23.67
N HIS A 187 0.79 8.09 -24.36
CA HIS A 187 -0.50 8.45 -23.77
C HIS A 187 -1.64 7.65 -24.42
N GLY A 188 -2.35 6.83 -23.64
CA GLY A 188 -3.62 6.22 -24.04
C GLY A 188 -4.79 7.11 -23.62
N VAL A 189 -5.10 8.13 -24.42
CA VAL A 189 -6.16 9.10 -24.09
C VAL A 189 -7.53 8.48 -24.33
N LEU A 190 -8.31 8.33 -23.27
CA LEU A 190 -9.71 7.93 -23.36
C LEU A 190 -10.60 9.18 -23.43
N ARG A 191 -11.53 9.24 -24.39
CA ARG A 191 -12.58 10.26 -24.38
C ARG A 191 -13.54 9.95 -23.23
N SER A 192 -13.68 10.87 -22.29
CA SER A 192 -14.74 10.86 -21.28
C SER A 192 -15.81 11.89 -21.66
N THR A 193 -17.05 11.68 -21.21
CA THR A 193 -18.14 12.66 -21.40
C THR A 193 -18.13 13.76 -20.34
N GLY A 194 -17.08 13.82 -19.51
CA GLY A 194 -16.97 14.74 -18.37
C GLY A 194 -17.65 14.22 -17.09
N PHE A 195 -18.26 13.04 -17.14
CA PHE A 195 -19.01 12.44 -16.04
C PHE A 195 -18.37 11.15 -15.52
N ALA A 196 -17.10 10.90 -15.83
CA ALA A 196 -16.38 9.68 -15.43
C ALA A 196 -16.33 9.45 -13.91
N SER A 197 -16.48 10.51 -13.11
CA SER A 197 -16.58 10.42 -11.64
C SER A 197 -18.01 10.37 -11.12
N MET A 198 -19.02 10.66 -11.95
CA MET A 198 -20.42 10.55 -11.56
C MET A 198 -20.81 9.09 -11.40
N ARG A 199 -21.55 8.83 -10.33
CA ARG A 199 -21.99 7.51 -9.94
C ARG A 199 -23.29 7.59 -9.16
N VAL A 200 -23.99 6.47 -9.13
CA VAL A 200 -25.01 6.17 -8.13
C VAL A 200 -24.47 5.11 -7.20
N THR A 201 -25.00 5.07 -5.99
CA THR A 201 -24.66 4.00 -5.05
C THR A 201 -25.76 2.96 -5.12
N THR A 202 -25.38 1.73 -5.41
CA THR A 202 -26.31 0.59 -5.45
C THR A 202 -26.05 -0.29 -4.26
N VAL A 203 -27.08 -0.49 -3.46
CA VAL A 203 -27.12 -1.43 -2.34
C VAL A 203 -27.61 -2.75 -2.88
N LEU A 204 -26.78 -3.77 -2.77
CA LEU A 204 -27.08 -5.13 -3.16
C LEU A 204 -27.18 -6.00 -1.93
N ALA A 205 -28.10 -6.97 -1.96
CA ALA A 205 -28.32 -7.82 -0.82
C ALA A 205 -28.69 -9.25 -1.21
N VAL A 206 -28.21 -10.18 -0.41
CA VAL A 206 -28.46 -11.61 -0.56
C VAL A 206 -28.76 -12.22 0.80
N THR A 207 -29.78 -13.06 0.85
CA THR A 207 -30.13 -13.85 2.05
C THR A 207 -29.16 -15.03 2.22
N ALA A 208 -29.07 -15.62 3.41
CA ALA A 208 -28.25 -16.82 3.63
C ALA A 208 -28.76 -18.02 2.83
N THR A 209 -30.04 -18.05 2.46
CA THR A 209 -30.61 -19.05 1.52
C THR A 209 -30.20 -18.82 0.06
N GLY A 210 -29.49 -17.73 -0.24
CA GLY A 210 -29.00 -17.41 -1.58
C GLY A 210 -29.99 -16.61 -2.44
N ARG A 211 -31.15 -16.21 -1.89
CA ARG A 211 -32.10 -15.35 -2.61
C ARG A 211 -31.54 -13.94 -2.72
N LYS A 212 -31.45 -13.44 -3.95
CA LYS A 212 -31.07 -12.05 -4.25
C LYS A 212 -32.27 -11.13 -4.02
N LEU A 213 -32.08 -10.10 -3.22
CA LEU A 213 -33.11 -9.11 -2.98
C LEU A 213 -33.06 -8.02 -4.07
N PRO A 214 -34.19 -7.36 -4.37
CA PRO A 214 -34.22 -6.25 -5.31
C PRO A 214 -33.19 -5.17 -4.92
N PRO A 215 -32.41 -4.63 -5.87
CA PRO A 215 -31.42 -3.60 -5.58
C PRO A 215 -32.08 -2.29 -5.14
N LEU A 216 -31.40 -1.58 -4.24
CA LEU A 216 -31.73 -0.20 -3.86
C LEU A 216 -30.68 0.75 -4.43
N VAL A 217 -31.10 1.68 -5.27
CA VAL A 217 -30.25 2.71 -5.86
C VAL A 217 -30.43 4.00 -5.05
N VAL A 218 -29.33 4.48 -4.50
CA VAL A 218 -29.22 5.76 -3.81
C VAL A 218 -28.72 6.80 -4.81
N TRP A 219 -29.59 7.75 -5.11
CA TRP A 219 -29.28 8.90 -5.94
C TRP A 219 -28.89 10.09 -5.06
N LYS A 220 -27.85 10.81 -5.47
CA LYS A 220 -27.45 12.05 -4.79
C LYS A 220 -28.36 13.20 -5.19
N GLY A 221 -29.08 13.79 -4.25
CA GLY A 221 -29.98 14.90 -4.51
C GLY A 221 -30.04 15.89 -3.35
N ALA A 222 -30.31 17.17 -3.66
CA ALA A 222 -30.42 18.22 -2.65
C ALA A 222 -31.67 18.08 -1.75
N LYS A 223 -32.68 17.33 -2.20
CA LYS A 223 -33.90 17.07 -1.44
C LYS A 223 -33.86 15.65 -0.91
N GLN A 224 -33.90 15.53 0.41
CA GLN A 224 -34.27 14.29 1.08
C GLN A 224 -35.80 14.19 1.04
N ASP A 225 -36.34 13.65 -0.04
CA ASP A 225 -37.79 13.47 -0.14
C ASP A 225 -38.27 12.21 0.62
N ASP A 226 -37.36 11.46 1.25
CA ASP A 226 -37.59 10.23 2.06
C ASP A 226 -38.48 9.16 1.40
N LYS A 227 -38.81 9.37 0.12
CA LYS A 227 -39.71 8.58 -0.68
C LYS A 227 -38.89 7.59 -1.47
N ILE A 228 -39.17 6.31 -1.26
CA ILE A 228 -38.62 5.23 -2.06
C ILE A 228 -39.54 5.02 -3.26
N GLU A 229 -39.01 5.28 -4.44
CA GLU A 229 -39.70 5.05 -5.69
C GLU A 229 -39.33 3.67 -6.23
N ARG A 230 -40.29 3.01 -6.90
CA ARG A 230 -40.06 1.69 -7.49
C ARG A 230 -40.13 1.79 -9.01
N TYR A 231 -39.01 1.47 -9.65
CA TYR A 231 -38.89 1.37 -11.10
C TYR A 231 -38.67 -0.10 -11.46
N GLY A 232 -39.75 -0.79 -11.82
CA GLY A 232 -39.74 -2.23 -12.07
C GLY A 232 -39.34 -3.04 -10.83
N ASN A 233 -38.18 -3.70 -10.88
CA ASN A 233 -37.61 -4.45 -9.75
C ASN A 233 -36.47 -3.69 -9.05
N VAL A 234 -36.36 -2.38 -9.24
CA VAL A 234 -35.34 -1.54 -8.62
C VAL A 234 -36.01 -0.50 -7.75
N TYR A 235 -35.49 -0.34 -6.54
CA TYR A 235 -35.90 0.74 -5.65
C TYR A 235 -34.94 1.92 -5.79
N VAL A 236 -35.46 3.14 -5.77
CA VAL A 236 -34.68 4.36 -5.92
C VAL A 236 -35.00 5.29 -4.76
N VAL A 237 -33.97 5.80 -4.09
CA VAL A 237 -34.09 6.78 -3.01
C VAL A 237 -33.16 7.96 -3.26
N ASN A 238 -33.64 9.16 -2.98
CA ASN A 238 -32.83 10.37 -3.03
C ASN A 238 -32.27 10.65 -1.63
N GLN A 239 -30.94 10.78 -1.54
CA GLN A 239 -30.24 11.12 -0.30
C GLN A 239 -29.32 12.33 -0.53
N PRO A 240 -29.13 13.19 0.48
CA PRO A 240 -28.15 14.28 0.44
C PRO A 240 -26.72 13.76 0.25
N LYS A 241 -26.44 12.57 0.78
CA LYS A 241 -25.15 11.88 0.70
C LYS A 241 -25.27 10.66 -0.22
N GLU A 242 -24.18 10.32 -0.90
CA GLU A 242 -24.10 9.19 -1.85
C GLU A 242 -24.00 7.81 -1.16
N TRP A 243 -24.47 7.64 0.09
CA TRP A 243 -24.32 6.37 0.82
C TRP A 243 -25.49 6.14 1.78
N VAL A 244 -25.66 4.89 2.21
CA VAL A 244 -26.73 4.53 3.14
C VAL A 244 -26.39 5.00 4.56
N GLU A 245 -27.36 5.61 5.22
CA GLU A 245 -27.25 5.95 6.64
C GLU A 245 -28.03 4.97 7.50
N SER A 246 -27.65 4.81 8.77
CA SER A 246 -28.37 3.93 9.71
C SER A 246 -29.86 4.26 9.79
N ALA A 247 -30.23 5.54 9.64
CA ALA A 247 -31.62 5.98 9.58
C ALA A 247 -32.36 5.42 8.36
N LEU A 248 -31.71 5.31 7.20
CA LEU A 248 -32.30 4.71 6.00
C LEU A 248 -32.55 3.21 6.21
N LEU A 249 -31.62 2.48 6.85
CA LEU A 249 -31.77 1.05 7.13
C LEU A 249 -32.83 0.73 8.20
N THR A 250 -33.00 1.61 9.17
CA THR A 250 -33.86 1.37 10.35
C THR A 250 -35.24 1.99 10.25
N ARG A 251 -35.51 2.86 9.26
CA ARG A 251 -36.82 3.51 9.11
C ARG A 251 -37.89 2.51 8.64
N GLY A 252 -38.95 2.40 9.45
CA GLY A 252 -40.05 1.46 9.30
C GLY A 252 -41.06 1.74 8.19
N SER A 253 -40.81 2.68 7.27
CA SER A 253 -41.76 3.05 6.21
C SER A 253 -41.34 2.65 4.79
N GLY A 254 -40.23 1.92 4.62
CA GLY A 254 -39.89 1.33 3.32
C GLY A 254 -38.91 0.18 3.43
N VAL A 255 -37.74 0.39 4.02
CA VAL A 255 -36.69 -0.65 4.08
C VAL A 255 -37.12 -1.88 4.88
N SER A 256 -37.91 -1.74 5.95
CA SER A 256 -38.51 -2.87 6.69
C SER A 256 -39.53 -3.69 5.86
N ALA A 257 -40.17 -3.10 4.84
CA ALA A 257 -41.02 -3.81 3.88
C ALA A 257 -40.22 -4.39 2.70
N HIS A 258 -39.02 -3.85 2.41
CA HIS A 258 -38.13 -4.27 1.32
C HIS A 258 -37.14 -5.36 1.75
N PHE A 259 -36.76 -5.35 3.03
CA PHE A 259 -35.98 -6.34 3.75
C PHE A 259 -36.82 -6.78 4.95
N PRO A 260 -37.83 -7.62 4.72
CA PRO A 260 -38.61 -8.12 5.84
C PRO A 260 -37.61 -8.76 6.81
N HIS A 261 -37.76 -8.49 8.11
CA HIS A 261 -36.97 -9.08 9.21
C HIS A 261 -35.67 -8.37 9.62
N LEU A 262 -35.39 -7.16 9.14
CA LEU A 262 -34.33 -6.31 9.70
C LEU A 262 -34.74 -5.78 11.09
N HIS A 263 -34.63 -6.63 12.11
CA HIS A 263 -34.78 -6.22 13.50
C HIS A 263 -33.55 -5.41 13.93
N ALA A 264 -33.70 -4.09 13.98
CA ALA A 264 -32.79 -3.25 14.74
C ALA A 264 -32.85 -3.70 16.22
N GLY A 265 -31.79 -4.33 16.71
CA GLY A 265 -31.59 -4.43 18.15
C GLY A 265 -31.66 -3.01 18.70
N LYS A 266 -32.56 -2.77 19.67
CA LYS A 266 -32.65 -1.49 20.37
C LYS A 266 -31.23 -1.04 20.68
N SER A 267 -30.87 0.15 20.20
CA SER A 267 -29.58 0.77 20.39
C SER A 267 -29.33 1.00 21.88
N ALA A 268 -28.89 -0.04 22.58
CA ALA A 268 -28.23 0.08 23.86
C ALA A 268 -26.78 0.46 23.56
N GLY A 269 -26.51 1.76 23.53
CA GLY A 269 -25.24 2.31 24.01
C GLY A 269 -23.96 2.10 23.21
N LEU A 270 -23.98 1.88 21.88
CA LEU A 270 -22.72 1.78 21.09
C LEU A 270 -22.57 2.77 19.93
N GLY A 271 -23.50 3.71 19.77
CA GLY A 271 -23.48 4.70 18.67
C GLY A 271 -23.12 6.13 19.02
N GLN A 272 -22.97 6.50 20.30
CA GLN A 272 -22.84 7.94 20.68
C GLN A 272 -21.40 8.47 20.79
N HIS A 273 -20.35 7.64 20.72
CA HIS A 273 -18.98 8.14 20.90
C HIS A 273 -18.19 8.51 19.63
N ALA A 274 -18.80 8.43 18.44
CA ALA A 274 -18.15 8.85 17.19
C ALA A 274 -18.58 10.24 16.69
N GLY A 275 -19.49 10.93 17.40
CA GLY A 275 -20.10 12.18 16.94
C GLY A 275 -19.85 13.43 17.80
N THR A 276 -19.28 13.31 18.99
CA THR A 276 -19.18 14.44 19.95
C THR A 276 -17.74 14.72 20.39
N HIS A 277 -16.82 14.88 19.43
CA HIS A 277 -15.54 15.55 19.69
C HIS A 277 -15.00 16.29 18.44
N LEU A 278 -15.90 16.97 17.72
CA LEU A 278 -15.56 17.86 16.60
C LEU A 278 -16.02 19.31 16.80
N GLN A 279 -16.30 19.71 18.04
CA GLN A 279 -16.43 21.12 18.44
C GLN A 279 -15.71 21.25 19.77
N ASP A 280 -14.54 21.88 19.73
CA ASP A 280 -13.95 22.77 20.75
C ASP A 280 -12.43 22.82 20.52
N GLY A 281 -11.97 23.95 19.97
CA GLY A 281 -10.57 24.17 19.65
C GLY A 281 -10.30 25.25 18.61
N GLU A 282 -11.17 26.25 18.44
CA GLU A 282 -10.75 27.52 17.82
C GLU A 282 -9.87 28.27 18.82
N GLY A 283 -8.59 27.89 18.87
CA GLY A 283 -7.53 28.71 19.44
C GLY A 283 -7.14 29.79 18.44
N SER A 284 -7.68 30.99 18.63
CA SER A 284 -7.23 32.21 17.97
C SER A 284 -5.72 32.40 18.19
N VAL A 285 -4.94 32.24 17.12
CA VAL A 285 -3.57 32.77 17.05
C VAL A 285 -3.62 33.93 16.06
N HIS A 286 -3.74 35.14 16.61
CA HIS A 286 -3.45 36.37 15.89
C HIS A 286 -2.03 36.29 15.32
N ARG A 287 -1.93 36.21 14.00
CA ARG A 287 -0.69 36.49 13.28
C ARG A 287 -0.80 37.92 12.78
N GLU A 288 -0.11 38.83 13.46
CA GLU A 288 0.14 40.20 12.98
C GLU A 288 0.69 40.11 11.55
N ARG A 289 -0.03 40.73 10.61
CA ARG A 289 0.52 41.03 9.29
C ARG A 289 1.42 42.24 9.48
N GLY A 290 2.73 42.01 9.50
CA GLY A 290 3.71 43.06 9.30
C GLY A 290 3.51 43.65 7.91
N THR A 291 2.89 44.83 7.85
CA THR A 291 2.82 45.68 6.67
C THR A 291 4.25 46.13 6.35
N VAL A 292 4.84 45.60 5.28
CA VAL A 292 6.08 46.15 4.72
C VAL A 292 5.68 47.42 3.96
N THR A 293 5.87 48.56 4.61
CA THR A 293 5.75 49.89 4.01
C THR A 293 6.96 50.11 3.12
N THR A 294 6.78 50.03 1.80
CA THR A 294 7.76 50.53 0.84
C THR A 294 7.73 52.05 0.89
N ALA A 295 8.74 52.66 1.50
CA ALA A 295 8.98 54.08 1.42
C ALA A 295 9.39 54.43 -0.01
N VAL A 296 8.58 55.28 -0.66
CA VAL A 296 8.97 56.02 -1.86
C VAL A 296 9.57 57.33 -1.34
N GLU A 297 10.90 57.46 -1.39
CA GLU A 297 11.55 58.77 -1.26
C GLU A 297 11.38 59.54 -2.59
N PRO A 298 11.04 60.84 -2.53
CA PRO A 298 10.97 61.67 -3.71
C PRO A 298 12.36 62.12 -4.13
N SER A 299 12.54 62.17 -5.45
CA SER A 299 13.67 62.80 -6.12
C SER A 299 13.86 64.26 -5.72
N ASN A 300 15.03 64.57 -5.17
CA ASN A 300 15.93 65.62 -5.63
C ASN A 300 17.36 65.31 -5.20
#